data_AF-A0A2V8ZFM6-F1
#
_entry.id   AF-A0A2V8ZFM6-F1
#
_cell.length_a   1.000
_cell.length_b   1.000
_cell.length_c   1.000
_cell.angle_alpha   90.00
_cell.angle_beta   90.00
_cell.angle_gamma   90.00
#
_symmetry.space_group_name_H-M   'P 1'
#
loop_
_entity.id
_entity.type
_entity.pdbx_description
1 polymer ?
#
loop_
_entity_poly.entity_id
_entity_poly.type
_entity_poly.pdbx_seq_one_letter_code
_entity_poly.pdbx_strand_id
1 'polypeptide(L)' 'MEAKISDTSLSPSLAHFQGQTKAAHAFQVVMNLAYQDADCIRVPRPVAVPARTFLSQLL' A
#
# COMPACT_ATOMS: atom_id res chain seq x y z
N MET A 1 -4.50 -5.91 2.26
CA MET A 1 -3.55 -4.87 2.71
C MET A 1 -2.63 -5.46 3.74
N GLU A 2 -1.41 -4.95 3.86
CA GLU A 2 -0.49 -5.26 4.96
C GLU A 2 0.09 -3.97 5.54
N ALA A 3 0.59 -4.01 6.78
CA ALA A 3 1.19 -2.86 7.44
C ALA A 3 2.62 -3.18 7.89
N LYS A 4 3.55 -2.24 7.67
CA LYS A 4 4.95 -2.32 8.09
C LYS A 4 5.35 -1.04 8.84
N ILE A 5 6.33 -1.15 9.73
CA ILE A 5 6.82 0.02 10.49
C ILE A 5 7.73 0.89 9.62
N SER A 6 8.80 0.33 9.05
CA SER A 6 9.79 1.10 8.28
C SER A 6 10.18 0.48 6.94
N ASP A 7 9.86 -0.79 6.70
CA ASP A 7 10.31 -1.48 5.48
C ASP A 7 9.46 -1.08 4.27
N THR A 8 10.13 -0.49 3.27
CA THR A 8 9.55 -0.03 2.01
C THR A 8 9.66 -1.07 0.90
N SER A 9 10.37 -2.18 1.15
CA SER A 9 10.48 -3.28 0.20
C SER A 9 9.12 -3.94 0.06
N LEU A 10 8.61 -3.96 -1.17
CA LEU A 10 7.33 -4.55 -1.49
C LEU A 10 7.39 -6.06 -1.20
N SER A 11 6.51 -6.55 -0.33
CA SER A 11 6.43 -7.97 -0.02
C SER A 11 6.00 -8.78 -1.26
N PRO A 12 6.75 -9.83 -1.67
CA PRO A 12 6.31 -10.72 -2.75
C PRO A 12 4.97 -11.39 -2.46
N SER A 13 4.69 -11.63 -1.17
CA SER A 13 3.42 -12.16 -0.70
C SER A 13 2.25 -11.26 -1.05
N LEU A 14 2.44 -9.94 -1.09
CA LEU A 14 1.38 -8.99 -1.41
C LEU A 14 0.87 -9.18 -2.85
N ALA A 15 1.77 -9.39 -3.81
CA ALA A 15 1.42 -9.70 -5.19
C ALA A 15 0.71 -11.06 -5.29
N HIS A 16 1.21 -12.07 -4.57
CA HIS A 16 0.61 -13.40 -4.51
C HIS A 16 -0.83 -13.37 -3.98
N PHE A 17 -1.10 -12.64 -2.89
CA PHE A 17 -2.44 -12.51 -2.34
C PHE A 17 -3.36 -11.64 -3.19
N GLN A 18 -2.85 -10.61 -3.89
CA GLN A 18 -3.65 -9.88 -4.85
C GLN A 18 -4.14 -10.79 -5.98
N GLY A 19 -3.26 -11.63 -6.53
CA GLY A 19 -3.61 -12.58 -7.59
C GLY A 19 -4.66 -13.61 -7.13
N GLN A 20 -4.51 -14.13 -5.90
CA GLN A 20 -5.47 -15.09 -5.35
C GLN A 20 -6.84 -14.47 -5.05
N THR A 21 -6.86 -13.28 -4.45
CA THR A 21 -8.10 -12.60 -4.06
C THR A 21 -8.77 -11.88 -5.23
N LYS A 22 -8.04 -11.66 -6.33
CA LYS A 22 -8.43 -10.82 -7.46
C LYS A 22 -8.78 -9.39 -7.03
N ALA A 23 -8.20 -8.93 -5.93
CA ALA A 23 -8.40 -7.57 -5.44
C ALA A 23 -7.91 -6.55 -6.47
N ALA A 24 -8.73 -5.53 -6.74
CA ALA A 24 -8.37 -4.47 -7.67
C ALA A 24 -7.11 -3.69 -7.24
N HIS A 25 -6.85 -3.65 -5.93
CA HIS A 25 -5.73 -2.93 -5.34
C HIS A 25 -5.09 -3.71 -4.20
N ALA A 26 -3.78 -3.51 -4.00
CA ALA A 26 -3.04 -4.06 -2.88
C ALA A 26 -2.06 -3.03 -2.32
N PHE A 27 -2.18 -2.76 -1.02
CA PHE A 27 -1.40 -1.73 -0.33
C PHE A 27 -0.53 -2.35 0.75
N GLN A 28 0.75 -1.96 0.76
CA GLN A 28 1.65 -2.08 1.89
C GLN A 28 1.75 -0.72 2.56
N VAL A 29 1.14 -0.57 3.72
CA VAL A 29 1.09 0.69 4.45
C VAL A 29 2.32 0.80 5.37
N VAL A 30 3.16 1.81 5.16
CA VAL A 30 4.40 2.02 5.95
C VAL A 30 4.23 3.21 6.89
N MET A 31 4.42 2.97 8.19
CA MET A 31 4.16 3.97 9.23
C MET A 31 5.20 5.10 9.27
N ASN A 32 6.49 4.78 9.13
CA ASN A 32 7.59 5.73 9.25
C ASN A 32 7.93 6.47 7.95
N LEU A 33 7.10 6.34 6.91
CA LEU A 33 7.26 7.16 5.71
C LEU A 33 6.66 8.55 5.90
N ALA A 34 7.36 9.53 5.35
CA ALA A 34 6.83 10.89 5.23
C ALA A 34 5.57 10.89 4.36
N TYR A 35 4.67 11.82 4.66
CA TYR A 35 3.50 12.04 3.82
C TYR A 35 3.93 12.38 2.39
N GLN A 36 3.26 11.77 1.44
CA GLN A 36 3.39 12.05 0.02
C GLN A 36 2.01 12.36 -0.55
N ASP A 37 1.89 13.49 -1.25
CA ASP A 37 0.67 13.87 -1.94
C ASP A 37 0.58 13.08 -3.26
N ALA A 38 0.02 11.87 -3.17
CA ALA A 38 -0.14 10.96 -4.29
C ALA A 38 -1.41 10.14 -4.14
N ASP A 39 -2.13 9.97 -5.25
CA ASP A 39 -3.31 9.11 -5.33
C ASP A 39 -2.88 7.64 -5.47
N CYS A 40 -2.75 6.96 -4.34
CA CYS A 40 -2.43 5.54 -4.32
C CYS A 40 -3.59 4.65 -4.75
N ILE A 41 -4.85 5.11 -4.66
CA ILE A 41 -6.04 4.30 -4.98
C ILE A 41 -6.09 4.03 -6.49
N ARG A 42 -5.58 4.95 -7.32
CA ARG A 42 -5.51 4.75 -8.78
C ARG A 42 -4.48 3.72 -9.25
N VAL A 43 -3.70 3.14 -8.34
CA VAL A 43 -2.65 2.17 -8.68
C VAL A 43 -3.23 0.74 -8.58
N PRO A 44 -3.37 0.00 -9.72
CA PRO A 44 -3.97 -1.34 -9.71
C PRO A 44 -2.96 -2.45 -9.34
N ARG A 45 -1.70 -2.09 -9.14
CA ARG A 45 -0.61 -3.02 -8.78
C ARG A 45 -0.26 -2.88 -7.30
N PRO A 46 0.42 -3.88 -6.69
CA PRO A 46 0.81 -3.75 -5.31
C PRO A 46 1.79 -2.60 -5.13
N VAL A 47 1.54 -1.74 -4.14
CA VAL A 47 2.32 -0.52 -3.91
C VAL A 47 2.55 -0.29 -2.41
N ALA A 48 3.76 0.15 -2.07
CA ALA A 48 4.09 0.63 -0.74
C ALA A 48 3.71 2.11 -0.63
N VAL A 49 2.94 2.46 0.41
CA VAL A 49 2.36 3.79 0.59
C VAL A 49 2.58 4.28 2.02
N PRO A 50 2.85 5.57 2.25
CA PRO A 50 2.88 6.12 3.60
C PRO A 50 1.52 6.00 4.28
N ALA A 51 1.51 5.65 5.57
CA ALA A 51 0.27 5.58 6.37
C ALA A 51 -0.51 6.89 6.34
N ARG A 52 0.20 8.02 6.43
CA ARG A 52 -0.41 9.36 6.38
C ARG A 52 -1.12 9.61 5.04
N THR A 53 -0.49 9.22 3.93
CA THR A 53 -1.07 9.36 2.59
C THR A 53 -2.30 8.47 2.44
N PHE A 54 -2.20 7.19 2.80
CA PHE A 54 -3.30 6.25 2.68
C PHE A 54 -4.52 6.67 3.51
N LEU A 55 -4.32 7.06 4.77
CA LEU A 55 -5.41 7.49 5.65
C LEU A 55 -6.07 8.80 5.19
N SER A 56 -5.34 9.70 4.54
CA SER A 56 -5.90 10.94 3.99
C SER A 56 -6.88 10.72 2.84
N GLN A 57 -6.83 9.56 2.18
CA GLN A 57 -7.68 9.22 1.03
C GLN A 57 -8.89 8.33 1.42
N LEU A 58 -9.06 8.04 2.72
CA LEU A 58 -10.14 7.20 3.25
C LEU A 58 -11.25 7.99 3.95
N LEU A 59 -11.08 9.31 4.11
CA LEU A 59 -12.00 10.22 4.80
C LEU A 59 -12.83 11.05 3.82
#